data_AF-E6QAE0-F1
#
_entry.id   AF-E6QAE0-F1
#
_cell.length_a   1.000
_cell.length_b   1.000
_cell.length_c   1.000
_cell.angle_alpha   90.00
_cell.angle_beta   90.00
_cell.angle_gamma   90.00
#
_symmetry.space_group_name_H-M   'P 1'
#
loop_
_entity.id
_entity.type
_entity.pdbx_description
1 polymer ?
#
loop_
_entity_poly.entity_id
_entity_poly.type
_entity_poly.pdbx_seq_one_letter_code
_entity_poly.pdbx_strand_id
1 'polypeptide(L)'
;MELNAIQKRIAKLYEKGAFHPGRFQVDTDKHREAMFLWLLQQAESCMYLNDLKKRIWQISEELLNLVELLDQAGQPVEGGMYCESAGA
;
A
#
# COMPACT_ATOMS: atom_id res chain seq x y z
N MET A 1 -16.83 19.03 1.00
CA MET A 1 -15.55 18.98 1.74
C MET A 1 -14.50 19.64 0.86
N GLU A 2 -13.72 20.60 1.38
CA GLU A 2 -12.68 21.28 0.60
C GLU A 2 -11.34 20.53 0.70
N LEU A 3 -10.64 20.38 -0.43
CA LEU A 3 -9.30 19.79 -0.47
C LEU A 3 -8.26 20.69 0.20
N ASN A 4 -7.38 20.10 1.01
CA ASN A 4 -6.26 20.82 1.60
C ASN A 4 -5.17 21.16 0.56
N ALA A 5 -4.18 21.95 0.96
CA ALA A 5 -3.13 22.42 0.04
C ALA A 5 -2.32 21.28 -0.61
N ILE A 6 -2.10 20.18 0.11
CA ILE A 6 -1.38 19.02 -0.40
C ILE A 6 -2.26 18.23 -1.37
N GLN A 7 -3.51 17.97 -1.00
CA GLN A 7 -4.49 17.32 -1.86
C GLN A 7 -4.71 18.08 -3.17
N LYS A 8 -4.74 19.42 -3.14
CA LYS A 8 -4.79 20.27 -4.34
C LYS A 8 -3.56 20.10 -5.23
N ARG A 9 -2.37 19.94 -4.66
CA ARG A 9 -1.13 19.66 -5.42
C ARG A 9 -1.16 18.27 -6.04
N ILE A 10 -1.65 17.28 -5.30
CA ILE A 10 -1.84 15.91 -5.78
C ILE A 10 -2.84 15.92 -6.95
N ALA A 11 -4.04 16.51 -6.78
CA ALA A 11 -5.05 16.72 -7.84
C ALA A 11 -4.44 17.29 -9.14
N LYS A 12 -3.67 18.37 -9.01
CA LYS A 12 -3.00 19.02 -10.14
C LYS A 12 -1.97 18.12 -10.84
N LEU A 13 -1.31 17.20 -10.13
CA LEU A 13 -0.37 16.25 -10.74
C LEU A 13 -1.09 15.19 -11.59
N TYR A 14 -2.26 14.74 -11.14
CA TYR A 14 -3.10 13.81 -11.90
C TYR A 14 -3.66 14.46 -13.16
N GLU A 15 -4.22 15.68 -13.05
CA GLU A 15 -4.73 16.44 -14.19
C GLU A 15 -3.66 16.73 -15.25
N LYS A 16 -2.43 17.00 -14.82
CA LYS A 16 -1.30 17.26 -15.74
C LYS A 16 -0.81 16.02 -16.47
N GLY A 17 -1.36 14.84 -16.17
CA GLY A 17 -0.86 13.60 -16.71
C GLY A 17 0.59 13.34 -16.35
N ALA A 18 1.06 13.81 -15.17
CA ALA A 18 2.40 13.47 -14.68
C ALA A 18 2.57 11.94 -14.51
N PHE A 19 1.46 11.21 -14.49
CA PHE A 19 1.35 9.75 -14.53
C PHE A 19 0.67 9.21 -15.79
N HIS A 20 0.56 9.99 -16.88
CA HIS A 20 0.04 9.45 -18.12
C HIS A 20 1.00 8.38 -18.66
N PRO A 21 0.50 7.18 -18.99
CA PRO A 21 1.29 6.23 -19.74
C PRO A 21 1.52 6.84 -21.12
N GLY A 22 2.78 6.90 -21.55
CA GLY A 22 3.00 6.80 -22.99
C GLY A 22 2.26 5.56 -23.45
N ARG A 23 1.31 5.74 -24.38
CA ARG A 23 0.49 4.76 -25.12
C ARG A 23 0.63 3.31 -24.62
N PHE A 24 -0.51 2.68 -24.29
CA PHE A 24 -0.71 1.25 -23.98
C PHE A 24 -0.59 0.86 -22.50
N GLN A 25 -1.73 0.78 -21.78
CA GLN A 25 -2.22 -0.38 -21.01
C GLN A 25 -3.34 0.04 -20.01
N VAL A 26 -4.58 -0.38 -20.26
CA VAL A 26 -5.76 -0.04 -19.43
C VAL A 26 -5.62 -0.51 -17.97
N ASP A 27 -4.88 -1.59 -17.72
CA ASP A 27 -4.68 -2.10 -16.35
C ASP A 27 -3.67 -1.27 -15.55
N THR A 28 -2.67 -0.66 -16.20
CA THR A 28 -1.78 0.29 -15.52
C THR A 28 -2.52 1.60 -15.21
N ASP A 29 -3.54 1.97 -15.98
CA ASP A 29 -4.38 3.15 -15.70
C ASP A 29 -5.18 2.97 -14.40
N LYS A 30 -5.84 1.82 -14.20
CA LYS A 30 -6.61 1.53 -12.98
C LYS A 30 -5.72 1.46 -11.73
N HIS A 31 -4.56 0.82 -11.83
CA HIS A 31 -3.63 0.75 -10.71
C HIS A 31 -3.10 2.14 -10.33
N ARG A 32 -2.74 2.97 -11.32
CA ARG A 32 -2.29 4.36 -11.09
C ARG A 32 -3.40 5.22 -10.48
N GLU A 33 -4.63 5.07 -10.94
CA GLU A 33 -5.78 5.77 -10.36
C GLU A 33 -6.01 5.35 -8.90
N ALA A 34 -5.91 4.07 -8.58
CA ALA A 34 -6.01 3.58 -7.21
C ALA A 34 -4.89 4.15 -6.31
N MET A 35 -3.64 4.16 -6.78
CA MET A 35 -2.52 4.78 -6.06
C MET A 35 -2.75 6.27 -5.81
N PHE A 36 -3.34 6.95 -6.78
CA PHE A 36 -3.62 8.37 -6.69
C PHE A 36 -4.71 8.70 -5.66
N LEU A 37 -5.82 7.97 -5.70
CA LEU A 37 -6.89 8.09 -4.73
C LEU A 37 -6.40 7.75 -3.32
N TRP A 38 -5.58 6.71 -3.19
CA TRP A 38 -4.93 6.37 -1.93
C TRP A 38 -4.05 7.51 -1.42
N LEU A 39 -3.22 8.11 -2.28
CA LEU A 39 -2.35 9.23 -1.91
C LEU A 39 -3.14 10.47 -1.49
N LEU A 40 -4.27 10.76 -2.17
CA LEU A 40 -5.20 11.83 -1.79
C LEU A 40 -5.78 11.63 -0.39
N GLN A 41 -6.16 10.39 -0.07
CA GLN A 41 -6.66 10.02 1.25
C GLN A 41 -5.59 10.17 2.32
N GLN A 42 -4.36 9.69 2.06
CA GLN A 42 -3.26 9.82 3.03
C GLN A 42 -2.91 11.28 3.33
N ALA A 43 -3.09 12.17 2.35
CA ALA A 43 -2.81 13.58 2.49
C ALA A 43 -3.86 14.36 3.29
N GLU A 44 -5.04 13.81 3.58
CA GLU A 44 -6.17 14.54 4.18
C GLU A 44 -5.80 15.20 5.52
N SER A 45 -5.06 14.49 6.37
CA SER A 45 -4.61 14.98 7.68
C SER A 45 -3.18 15.53 7.69
N CYS A 46 -2.55 15.71 6.52
CA CYS A 46 -1.18 16.20 6.43
C CYS A 46 -1.17 17.72 6.24
N MET A 47 -0.40 18.42 7.08
CA MET A 47 -0.23 19.87 6.95
C MET A 47 0.90 20.21 5.98
N TYR A 48 1.97 19.42 5.99
CA TYR A 48 3.14 19.60 5.13
C TYR A 48 3.46 18.33 4.32
N LEU A 49 4.15 18.52 3.18
CA LEU A 49 4.56 17.40 2.32
C LEU A 49 5.48 16.41 3.07
N ASN A 50 6.26 16.91 4.04
CA ASN A 50 7.11 16.05 4.87
C ASN A 50 6.29 15.11 5.77
N ASP A 51 5.12 15.55 6.22
CA ASP A 51 4.21 14.70 7.03
C ASP A 51 3.66 13.57 6.17
N LEU A 52 3.28 13.88 4.93
CA LEU A 52 2.83 12.87 3.96
C LEU A 52 3.94 11.85 3.67
N LYS A 53 5.19 12.31 3.47
CA LYS A 53 6.35 11.41 3.25
C LYS A 53 6.56 10.47 4.43
N LYS A 54 6.55 11.00 5.66
CA LYS A 54 6.69 10.19 6.89
C LYS A 54 5.56 9.18 7.03
N ARG A 55 4.32 9.59 6.76
CA ARG A 55 3.16 8.70 6.79
C ARG A 55 3.27 7.56 5.78
N ILE A 56 3.63 7.86 4.53
CA ILE A 56 3.81 6.84 3.49
C ILE A 56 4.90 5.85 3.90
N TRP A 57 6.01 6.34 4.47
CA TRP A 57 7.08 5.50 4.98
C TRP A 57 6.57 4.52 6.05
N GLN A 58 5.90 5.03 7.08
CA GLN A 58 5.33 4.22 8.17
C GLN A 58 4.36 3.16 7.66
N ILE A 59 3.42 3.53 6.78
CA ILE A 59 2.48 2.58 6.19
C ILE A 59 3.23 1.51 5.39
N SER A 60 4.29 1.87 4.68
CA SER A 60 5.08 0.91 3.90
C SER A 60 5.80 -0.09 4.81
N GLU A 61 6.35 0.36 5.94
CA GLU A 61 6.94 -0.52 6.96
C GLU A 61 5.89 -1.46 7.59
N GLU A 62 4.71 -0.93 7.93
CA GLU A 62 3.60 -1.74 8.47
C GLU A 62 3.13 -2.80 7.46
N LEU A 63 2.96 -2.41 6.19
CA LEU A 63 2.58 -3.33 5.13
C LEU A 63 3.63 -4.43 4.91
N LEU A 64 4.92 -4.08 4.97
CA LEU A 64 5.99 -5.06 4.85
C LEU A 64 5.95 -6.06 6.02
N ASN A 65 5.81 -5.57 7.25
CA ASN A 65 5.67 -6.43 8.43
C ASN A 65 4.46 -7.37 8.31
N LEU A 66 3.33 -6.90 7.78
CA LEU A 66 2.15 -7.73 7.54
C LEU A 66 2.41 -8.83 6.51
N VAL A 67 3.14 -8.51 5.44
CA VAL A 67 3.53 -9.51 4.42
C VAL A 67 4.46 -10.56 5.03
N GLU A 68 5.40 -10.17 5.89
CA GLU A 68 6.27 -11.11 6.61
C GLU A 68 5.48 -12.04 7.56
N LEU A 69 4.48 -11.51 8.26
CA LEU A 69 3.60 -12.32 9.10
C LEU A 69 2.75 -13.31 8.29
N LEU A 70 2.30 -12.90 7.09
CA LEU A 70 1.58 -13.79 6.19
C LEU A 70 2.48 -14.93 5.68
N ASP A 71 3.74 -14.64 5.36
CA ASP A 71 4.72 -15.66 4.97
C ASP A 71 4.92 -16.68 6.09
N GLN A 72 5.14 -16.21 7.33
CA GLN A 72 5.30 -17.07 8.51
C GLN A 72 4.07 -17.94 8.79
N ALA A 73 2.86 -17.39 8.65
CA ALA A 73 1.63 -18.13 8.82
C ALA A 73 1.42 -19.21 7.74
N GLY A 74 2.01 -19.04 6.56
CA GLY A 74 1.98 -20.00 5.46
C GLY A 74 3.03 -21.12 5.56
N GLN A 75 4.01 -21.01 6.47
CA GLN A 75 5.03 -22.04 6.64
C GLN A 75 4.48 -23.22 7.48
N PRO A 76 4.63 -24.47 7.02
CA PRO A 76 4.32 -25.62 7.86
C PRO A 76 5.25 -25.61 9.09
N VAL A 77 4.69 -25.81 10.27
CA VAL A 77 5.48 -25.95 11.50
C VAL A 77 6.30 -27.24 11.38
N GLU A 78 7.56 -27.13 10.95
CA GLU A 78 8.53 -28.21 11.05
C GLU A 78 8.77 -28.48 12.54
N GLY A 79 8.09 -29.50 13.09
CA GLY A 79 8.30 -29.91 14.48
C GLY A 79 7.15 -30.63 15.18
N GLY A 80 6.02 -30.88 14.52
CA GLY A 80 4.98 -31.76 15.07
C GLY A 80 5.40 -33.22 14.96
N MET A 81 6.11 -33.75 15.96
CA MET A 81 6.28 -35.20 16.15
C MET A 81 4.92 -35.89 15.96
N TYR A 82 4.81 -36.72 14.93
CA TYR A 82 3.73 -37.68 14.81
C TYR A 82 3.83 -38.63 16.01
N CYS A 83 2.96 -38.46 17.00
CA CYS A 83 2.74 -39.51 17.98
C CYS A 83 2.03 -40.66 17.26
N GLU A 84 2.81 -41.61 16.76
CA GLU A 84 2.30 -42.92 16.39
C GLU A 84 1.64 -43.52 17.63
N SER A 85 0.30 -43.57 17.59
CA SER A 85 -0.47 -44.35 18.53
C SER A 85 -0.26 -45.81 18.16
N ALA A 86 0.73 -46.45 18.78
CA ALA A 86 0.85 -47.90 18.77
C ALA A 86 -0.39 -48.48 19.47
N GLY A 87 -1.38 -48.86 18.66
CA GLY A 87 -2.53 -49.64 19.11
C GLY A 87 -2.07 -51.04 19.52
N ALA A 88 -2.41 -51.40 20.76
CA ALA A 88 -2.24 -52.70 21.39
C ALA A 88 -3.10 -53.80 20.75
#